data_AF-A0A0N4VW06-F1
#
_entry.id   AF-A0A0N4VW06-F1
#
_cell.length_a   1.000
_cell.length_b   1.000
_cell.length_c   1.000
_cell.angle_alpha   90.00
_cell.angle_beta   90.00
_cell.angle_gamma   90.00
#
_symmetry.space_group_name_H-M   'P 1'
#
loop_
_entity.id
_entity.type
_entity.pdbx_description
1 polymer ?
#
loop_
_entity_poly.entity_id
_entity_poly.type
_entity_poly.pdbx_seq_one_letter_code
_entity_poly.pdbx_strand_id
1 'polypeptide(L)'
;MDRVLCHGDLWSMNTLWRKEGKELSLAALIDYQTAHFGCAGTDLVRLFATCVSGKDRRAHWEELLGFFYGYLLEELGCRKAPYTLEQLKESYRRFFPLGGYMTIPMIGTLFETLFKSPDEQLRQKCLEIVNEKIDCILDDIFYYHDRNMRIQKG
;
A
#
# COMPACT_ATOMS: atom_id res chain seq x y z
N MET A 1 -16.18 -6.93 9.50
CA MET A 1 -15.83 -5.86 8.55
C MET A 1 -16.79 -5.96 7.39
N ASP A 2 -17.60 -4.92 7.21
CA ASP A 2 -18.50 -4.79 6.07
C ASP A 2 -17.69 -4.54 4.79
N ARG A 3 -18.24 -4.94 3.64
CA ARG A 3 -17.60 -4.71 2.35
C ARG A 3 -17.72 -3.23 1.97
N VAL A 4 -16.60 -2.61 1.62
CA VAL A 4 -16.54 -1.21 1.16
C VAL A 4 -16.05 -1.13 -0.27
N LEU A 5 -16.35 -0.02 -0.96
CA LEU A 5 -15.80 0.23 -2.28
C LEU A 5 -14.29 0.44 -2.17
N CYS A 6 -13.52 -0.44 -2.81
CA CYS A 6 -12.08 -0.37 -2.92
C CYS A 6 -11.72 0.06 -4.35
N HIS A 7 -10.66 0.85 -4.49
CA HIS A 7 -10.11 1.25 -5.78
C HIS A 7 -9.55 0.04 -6.55
N GLY A 8 -8.94 -0.92 -5.84
CA GLY A 8 -8.41 -2.17 -6.41
C GLY A 8 -7.03 -2.05 -7.07
N ASP A 9 -6.55 -0.83 -7.33
CA ASP A 9 -5.21 -0.55 -7.82
C ASP A 9 -4.75 0.85 -7.39
N LEU A 10 -4.71 1.09 -6.07
CA LEU A 10 -4.32 2.38 -5.51
C LEU A 10 -2.80 2.50 -5.32
N TRP A 11 -2.13 3.28 -6.18
CA TRP A 11 -0.69 3.55 -6.13
C TRP A 11 -0.35 4.91 -6.77
N SER A 12 0.92 5.29 -6.76
CA SER A 12 1.39 6.63 -7.17
C SER A 12 0.99 7.00 -8.61
N MET A 13 0.97 6.06 -9.55
CA MET A 13 0.59 6.33 -10.94
C MET A 13 -0.91 6.58 -11.12
N ASN A 14 -1.74 6.10 -10.19
CA ASN A 14 -3.19 6.32 -10.18
C ASN A 14 -3.60 7.45 -9.22
N THR A 15 -2.62 8.20 -8.71
CA THR A 15 -2.83 9.33 -7.79
C THR A 15 -2.31 10.62 -8.43
N LEU A 16 -3.22 11.48 -8.86
CA LEU A 16 -2.88 12.77 -9.46
C LEU A 16 -2.77 13.86 -8.40
N TRP A 17 -1.70 14.64 -8.47
CA TRP A 17 -1.42 15.74 -7.55
C TRP A 17 -1.51 17.09 -8.26
N ARG A 18 -2.13 18.07 -7.62
CA ARG A 18 -2.07 19.47 -8.02
C ARG A 18 -0.97 20.15 -7.23
N LYS A 19 -0.12 20.90 -7.93
CA LYS A 19 0.96 21.67 -7.32
C LYS A 19 0.59 23.14 -7.26
N GLU A 20 0.55 23.68 -6.05
CA GLU A 20 0.29 25.11 -5.78
C GLU A 20 1.50 25.69 -5.05
N GLY A 21 2.44 26.25 -5.83
CA GLY A 21 3.73 26.70 -5.30
C GLY A 21 4.57 25.55 -4.73
N LYS A 22 4.73 25.53 -3.40
CA LYS A 22 5.43 24.46 -2.65
C LYS A 22 4.48 23.38 -2.11
N GLU A 23 3.18 23.61 -2.15
CA GLU A 23 2.19 22.68 -1.63
C GLU A 23 1.73 21.70 -2.71
N LEU A 24 1.42 20.49 -2.28
CA LEU A 24 0.81 19.44 -3.10
C LEU A 24 -0.54 19.09 -2.49
N SER A 25 -1.59 19.16 -3.30
CA SER A 25 -2.93 18.72 -2.93
C SER A 25 -3.36 17.57 -3.84
N LEU A 26 -4.13 16.62 -3.30
CA LEU A 26 -4.67 15.53 -4.10
C LEU A 26 -5.66 16.12 -5.12
N ALA A 27 -5.40 15.91 -6.41
CA ALA A 27 -6.25 16.40 -7.50
C ALA A 27 -7.33 15.38 -7.86
N ALA A 28 -6.95 14.13 -8.02
CA ALA A 28 -7.85 13.03 -8.37
C ALA A 28 -7.20 11.67 -8.10
N LEU A 29 -8.03 10.68 -7.83
CA LEU A 29 -7.69 9.26 -8.04
C LEU A 29 -8.30 8.84 -9.38
N ILE A 30 -7.58 8.03 -10.15
CA ILE A 30 -7.97 7.63 -11.52
C ILE A 30 -7.79 6.12 -11.71
N ASP A 31 -8.27 5.60 -12.85
CA ASP A 31 -8.13 4.19 -13.22
C ASP A 31 -8.84 3.20 -12.27
N TYR A 32 -10.17 3.35 -12.21
CA TYR A 32 -11.06 2.50 -11.41
C TYR A 32 -11.42 1.16 -12.08
N GLN A 33 -10.65 0.69 -13.07
CA GLN A 33 -10.98 -0.54 -13.83
C GLN A 33 -10.99 -1.82 -12.97
N THR A 34 -10.29 -1.80 -11.83
CA THR A 34 -10.25 -2.90 -10.84
C THR A 34 -11.08 -2.62 -9.58
N ALA A 35 -11.88 -1.56 -9.58
CA ALA A 35 -12.69 -1.17 -8.43
C ALA A 35 -13.72 -2.25 -8.09
N HIS A 36 -13.87 -2.57 -6.81
CA HIS A 36 -14.72 -3.65 -6.35
C HIS A 36 -15.15 -3.46 -4.89
N PHE A 37 -16.23 -4.11 -4.48
CA PHE A 37 -16.61 -4.17 -3.06
C PHE A 37 -15.77 -5.22 -2.34
N GLY A 38 -14.92 -4.78 -1.42
CA GLY A 38 -13.93 -5.60 -0.74
C GLY A 38 -13.59 -5.10 0.65
N CYS A 39 -12.35 -5.36 1.06
CA CYS A 39 -11.80 -4.94 2.33
C CYS A 39 -10.88 -3.73 2.10
N ALA A 40 -11.03 -2.66 2.90
CA ALA A 40 -10.21 -1.46 2.80
C ALA A 40 -8.70 -1.73 2.99
N GLY A 41 -8.33 -2.79 3.71
CA GLY A 41 -6.94 -3.21 3.85
C GLY A 41 -6.27 -3.56 2.52
N THR A 42 -7.03 -3.92 1.48
CA THR A 42 -6.46 -4.25 0.15
C THR A 42 -5.80 -3.05 -0.52
N ASP A 43 -6.51 -1.92 -0.60
CA ASP A 43 -5.97 -0.67 -1.14
C ASP A 43 -4.81 -0.14 -0.28
N LEU A 44 -4.90 -0.28 1.05
CA LEU A 44 -3.85 0.23 1.95
C LEU A 44 -2.57 -0.60 1.88
N VAL A 45 -2.66 -1.92 1.72
CA VAL A 45 -1.48 -2.75 1.43
C VAL A 45 -0.85 -2.34 0.09
N ARG A 46 -1.67 -2.15 -0.96
CA ARG A 46 -1.20 -1.73 -2.29
C ARG A 46 -0.48 -0.38 -2.22
N LEU A 47 -1.10 0.61 -1.58
CA LEU A 47 -0.57 1.95 -1.44
C LEU A 47 0.73 1.95 -0.62
N PHE A 48 0.76 1.29 0.54
CA PHE A 48 1.94 1.31 1.42
C PHE A 48 3.11 0.51 0.86
N ALA A 49 2.84 -0.65 0.24
CA ALA A 49 3.90 -1.46 -0.37
C ALA A 49 4.59 -0.72 -1.53
N THR A 50 3.82 0.05 -2.31
CA THR A 50 4.33 0.76 -3.49
C THR A 50 4.89 2.14 -3.17
N CYS A 51 4.24 2.92 -2.32
CA CYS A 51 4.54 4.36 -2.14
C CYS A 51 5.36 4.70 -0.90
N VAL A 52 5.55 3.77 0.04
CA VAL A 52 6.34 3.99 1.27
C VAL A 52 7.60 3.12 1.23
N SER A 53 8.73 3.59 1.79
CA SER A 53 9.93 2.75 1.94
C SER A 53 9.62 1.51 2.79
N GLY A 54 10.38 0.43 2.63
CA GLY A 54 10.19 -0.78 3.43
C GLY A 54 10.35 -0.49 4.93
N LYS A 55 11.41 0.23 5.28
CA LYS A 55 11.70 0.71 6.63
C LYS A 55 10.57 1.53 7.24
N ASP A 56 10.10 2.59 6.56
CA ASP A 56 9.08 3.47 7.12
C ASP A 56 7.73 2.76 7.20
N ARG A 57 7.40 1.92 6.22
CA ARG A 57 6.19 1.08 6.28
C ARG A 57 6.20 0.20 7.52
N ARG A 58 7.28 -0.53 7.78
CA ARG A 58 7.39 -1.41 8.96
C ARG A 58 7.26 -0.64 10.27
N ALA A 59 7.85 0.55 10.35
CA ALA A 59 7.80 1.39 11.54
C ALA A 59 6.43 2.05 11.78
N HIS A 60 5.73 2.44 10.71
CA HIS A 60 4.58 3.36 10.81
C HIS A 60 3.26 2.82 10.25
N TRP A 61 3.18 1.59 9.73
CA TRP A 61 1.95 1.12 9.10
C TRP A 61 0.72 1.17 10.02
N GLU A 62 0.86 0.89 11.33
CA GLU A 62 -0.27 0.99 12.27
C GLU A 62 -0.73 2.44 12.48
N GLU A 63 0.22 3.37 12.53
CA GLU A 63 -0.03 4.81 12.67
C GLU A 63 -0.73 5.34 11.42
N LEU A 64 -0.24 4.97 10.22
CA LEU A 64 -0.83 5.33 8.94
C LEU A 64 -2.27 4.79 8.78
N LEU A 65 -2.53 3.54 9.20
CA LEU A 65 -3.89 3.01 9.25
C LEU A 65 -4.76 3.77 10.27
N GLY A 66 -4.17 4.20 11.39
CA GLY A 66 -4.83 5.05 12.38
C GLY A 66 -5.27 6.39 11.79
N PHE A 67 -4.38 7.08 11.05
CA PHE A 67 -4.72 8.32 10.36
C PHE A 67 -5.83 8.13 9.34
N PHE A 68 -5.71 7.13 8.47
CA PHE A 68 -6.76 6.80 7.50
C PHE A 68 -8.11 6.54 8.18
N TYR A 69 -8.10 5.76 9.26
CA TYR A 69 -9.32 5.45 10.00
C TYR A 69 -9.91 6.70 10.69
N GLY A 70 -9.07 7.61 11.18
CA GLY A 70 -9.49 8.91 11.69
C GLY A 70 -10.26 9.72 10.64
N TYR A 71 -9.67 9.91 9.46
CA TYR A 71 -10.33 10.59 8.33
C TYR A 71 -11.63 9.88 7.92
N LEU A 72 -11.65 8.54 7.90
CA LEU A 72 -12.87 7.79 7.62
C LEU A 72 -13.98 8.11 8.63
N LEU A 73 -13.68 8.19 9.92
CA LEU A 73 -14.66 8.52 10.94
C LEU A 73 -15.18 9.96 10.80
N GLU A 74 -14.29 10.91 10.50
CA GLU A 74 -14.66 12.30 10.23
C GLU A 74 -15.64 12.39 9.06
N GLU A 75 -15.35 11.72 7.94
CA GLU A 75 -16.22 11.67 6.74
C GLU A 75 -17.55 10.95 6.98
N LEU A 76 -17.56 9.94 7.86
CA LEU A 76 -18.79 9.23 8.22
C LEU A 76 -19.72 10.08 9.09
N GLY A 77 -19.19 10.98 9.91
CA GLY A 77 -19.95 11.76 10.87
C GLY A 77 -20.71 10.86 11.86
N CYS A 78 -22.04 10.98 11.91
CA CYS A 78 -22.88 10.15 12.80
C CYS A 78 -23.21 8.76 12.24
N ARG A 79 -22.71 8.39 11.05
CA ARG A 79 -23.00 7.08 10.43
C ARG A 79 -22.20 5.98 11.11
N LYS A 80 -22.78 4.77 11.15
CA LYS A 80 -22.09 3.58 11.67
C LYS A 80 -20.86 3.26 10.81
N ALA A 81 -19.71 3.08 11.44
CA ALA A 81 -18.50 2.64 10.76
C ALA A 81 -18.64 1.21 10.22
N PRO A 82 -18.20 0.94 8.96
CA PRO A 82 -18.26 -0.39 8.35
C PRO A 82 -17.32 -1.41 9.02
N TYR A 83 -16.34 -0.92 9.78
CA TYR A 83 -15.37 -1.72 10.50
C TYR A 83 -14.72 -0.93 11.62
N THR A 84 -14.07 -1.63 12.55
CA THR A 84 -13.22 -1.02 13.58
C THR A 84 -11.79 -0.84 13.09
N LEU A 85 -10.99 -0.01 13.77
CA LEU A 85 -9.55 0.13 13.50
C LEU A 85 -8.83 -1.23 13.61
N GLU A 86 -9.16 -2.04 14.62
CA GLU A 86 -8.56 -3.37 14.78
C GLU A 86 -8.94 -4.34 13.66
N GLN A 87 -10.17 -4.26 13.15
CA GLN A 87 -10.56 -5.01 11.95
C GLN A 87 -9.77 -4.55 10.72
N LEU A 88 -9.54 -3.24 10.57
CA LEU A 88 -8.71 -2.71 9.48
C LEU A 88 -7.26 -3.21 9.58
N LYS A 89 -6.64 -3.10 10.76
CA LYS A 89 -5.27 -3.61 11.02
C LYS A 89 -5.17 -5.10 10.77
N GLU A 90 -6.12 -5.89 11.25
CA GLU A 90 -6.14 -7.33 11.00
C GLU A 90 -6.31 -7.65 9.51
N SER A 91 -7.17 -6.91 8.81
CA SER A 91 -7.37 -7.09 7.37
C SER A 91 -6.10 -6.79 6.55
N TYR A 92 -5.34 -5.75 6.95
CA TYR A 92 -4.05 -5.41 6.37
C TYR A 92 -3.05 -6.56 6.56
N ARG A 93 -2.85 -7.04 7.80
CA ARG A 93 -1.93 -8.16 8.10
C ARG A 93 -2.31 -9.44 7.37
N ARG A 94 -3.62 -9.74 7.28
CA ARG A 94 -4.12 -10.93 6.58
C ARG A 94 -3.89 -10.87 5.07
N PHE A 95 -4.11 -9.71 4.47
CA PHE A 95 -3.98 -9.53 3.03
C PHE A 95 -2.54 -9.31 2.58
N PHE A 96 -1.64 -8.86 3.48
CA PHE A 96 -0.27 -8.49 3.12
C PHE A 96 0.48 -9.53 2.28
N PRO A 97 0.47 -10.84 2.58
CA PRO A 97 1.20 -11.81 1.77
C PRO A 97 0.80 -11.81 0.30
N LEU A 98 -0.51 -11.73 0.03
CA LEU A 98 -1.03 -11.65 -1.33
C LEU A 98 -0.76 -10.29 -1.97
N GLY A 99 -1.08 -9.20 -1.26
CA GLY A 99 -0.89 -7.85 -1.77
C GLY A 99 0.59 -7.52 -2.05
N GLY A 100 1.50 -7.94 -1.16
CA GLY A 100 2.94 -7.83 -1.34
C GLY A 100 3.42 -8.62 -2.56
N TYR A 101 3.00 -9.88 -2.70
CA TYR A 101 3.34 -10.70 -3.87
C TYR A 101 2.92 -10.02 -5.19
N MET A 102 1.72 -9.44 -5.23
CA MET A 102 1.21 -8.72 -6.41
C MET A 102 2.01 -7.45 -6.77
N THR A 103 2.88 -6.95 -5.89
CA THR A 103 3.76 -5.80 -6.20
C THR A 103 5.07 -6.20 -6.86
N ILE A 104 5.51 -7.46 -6.73
CA ILE A 104 6.81 -7.92 -7.24
C ILE A 104 6.94 -7.74 -8.76
N PRO A 105 5.94 -8.08 -9.61
CA PRO A 105 6.06 -7.90 -11.06
C PRO A 105 6.26 -6.44 -11.48
N MET A 106 5.65 -5.48 -10.77
CA MET A 106 5.81 -4.05 -11.05
C MET A 106 7.21 -3.53 -10.73
N ILE A 107 7.84 -4.13 -9.73
CA ILE A 107 9.22 -3.80 -9.40
C ILE A 107 10.16 -4.29 -10.52
N GLY A 108 9.88 -5.47 -11.09
CA GLY A 108 10.63 -6.01 -12.22
C GLY A 108 10.63 -5.08 -13.44
N THR A 109 9.46 -4.54 -13.82
CA THR A 109 9.36 -3.59 -14.95
C THR A 109 10.07 -2.26 -14.67
N LEU A 110 10.09 -1.81 -13.41
CA LEU A 110 10.88 -0.66 -12.99
C LEU A 110 12.38 -0.90 -13.18
N PHE A 111 12.90 -2.07 -12.78
CA PHE A 111 14.30 -2.42 -13.01
C PHE A 111 14.67 -2.37 -14.49
N GLU A 112 13.88 -3.00 -15.36
CA GLU A 112 14.17 -3.00 -16.80
C GLU A 112 14.26 -1.59 -17.38
N THR A 113 13.43 -0.68 -16.87
CA THR A 113 13.43 0.73 -17.27
C THR A 113 14.68 1.45 -16.75
N LEU A 114 15.06 1.19 -15.49
CA LEU A 114 16.24 1.79 -14.86
C LEU A 114 17.56 1.32 -15.48
N PHE A 115 17.67 0.04 -15.86
CA PHE A 115 18.86 -0.49 -16.54
C PHE A 115 19.11 0.14 -17.91
N LYS A 116 18.06 0.67 -18.55
CA LYS A 116 18.16 1.40 -19.82
C LYS A 116 18.52 2.89 -19.64
N SER A 117 18.54 3.41 -18.41
CA SER A 117 18.92 4.80 -18.15
C SER A 117 20.43 5.01 -18.40
N PRO A 118 20.82 6.06 -19.15
CA PRO A 118 22.22 6.41 -19.36
C PRO A 118 22.85 7.11 -18.14
N ASP A 119 22.05 7.52 -17.16
CA ASP A 119 22.51 8.19 -15.94
C ASP A 119 22.90 7.15 -14.86
N GLU A 120 24.20 6.98 -14.66
CA GLU A 120 24.77 6.04 -13.69
C GLU A 120 24.37 6.37 -12.24
N GLN A 121 24.35 7.65 -11.87
CA GLN A 121 24.07 8.06 -10.49
C GLN A 121 22.60 7.82 -10.16
N LEU A 122 21.71 8.19 -11.08
CA LEU A 122 20.29 7.92 -10.96
C LEU A 122 20.02 6.41 -10.90
N ARG A 123 20.67 5.63 -11.77
CA ARG A 123 20.55 4.17 -11.79
C ARG A 123 20.96 3.56 -10.45
N GLN A 124 22.13 3.91 -9.93
CA GLN A 124 22.63 3.39 -8.66
C GLN A 124 21.68 3.72 -7.49
N LYS A 125 21.23 4.97 -7.39
CA LYS A 125 20.27 5.40 -6.36
C LYS A 125 18.94 4.65 -6.45
N CYS A 126 18.41 4.45 -7.65
CA CYS A 126 17.17 3.72 -7.84
C CYS A 126 17.32 2.23 -7.52
N LEU A 127 18.46 1.60 -7.87
CA LEU A 127 18.74 0.21 -7.51
C LEU A 127 18.73 0.02 -5.99
N GLU A 128 19.34 0.92 -5.23
CA GLU A 128 19.33 0.88 -3.76
C GLU A 128 17.91 0.95 -3.19
N ILE A 129 17.08 1.87 -3.69
CA ILE A 129 15.68 2.01 -3.27
C ILE A 129 14.88 0.74 -3.59
N VAL A 130 15.08 0.20 -4.79
CA VAL A 130 14.32 -0.97 -5.24
C VAL A 130 14.74 -2.23 -4.47
N ASN A 131 16.04 -2.44 -4.25
CA ASN A 131 16.53 -3.58 -3.47
C ASN A 131 16.00 -3.55 -2.04
N GLU A 132 16.08 -2.39 -1.36
CA GLU A 132 15.52 -2.23 -0.01
C GLU A 132 14.03 -2.60 0.04
N LYS A 133 13.27 -2.16 -0.98
CA LYS A 133 11.85 -2.42 -1.07
C LYS A 133 11.53 -3.89 -1.30
N ILE A 134 12.28 -4.57 -2.17
CA ILE A 134 12.11 -6.01 -2.43
C ILE A 134 12.41 -6.82 -1.19
N ASP A 135 13.57 -6.60 -0.58
CA ASP A 135 13.99 -7.33 0.61
C ASP A 135 12.92 -7.18 1.70
N CYS A 136 12.47 -5.94 1.93
CA CYS A 136 11.43 -5.70 2.92
C CYS A 136 10.09 -6.36 2.58
N ILE A 137 9.67 -6.31 1.31
CA ILE A 137 8.40 -6.93 0.89
C ILE A 137 8.48 -8.45 1.03
N LEU A 138 9.60 -9.07 0.66
CA LEU A 138 9.78 -10.51 0.77
C LEU A 138 9.74 -10.96 2.23
N ASP A 139 10.50 -10.34 3.15
CA ASP A 139 10.41 -10.79 4.55
C ASP A 139 9.01 -10.54 5.13
N ASP A 140 8.36 -9.43 4.77
CA ASP A 140 7.02 -9.13 5.25
C ASP A 140 6.00 -10.17 4.75
N ILE A 141 6.11 -10.61 3.49
CA ILE A 141 5.27 -11.68 2.93
C ILE A 141 5.43 -12.95 3.76
N PHE A 142 6.66 -13.40 4.02
CA PHE A 142 6.91 -14.61 4.79
C PHE A 142 6.45 -14.46 6.25
N TYR A 143 6.76 -13.34 6.89
CA TYR A 143 6.35 -13.06 8.26
C TYR A 143 4.83 -13.10 8.43
N TYR A 144 4.09 -12.36 7.59
CA TYR A 144 2.64 -12.33 7.67
C TYR A 144 2.00 -13.64 7.21
N HIS A 145 2.59 -14.35 6.24
CA HIS A 145 2.11 -15.68 5.86
C HIS A 145 2.19 -16.65 7.03
N ASP A 146 3.34 -16.76 7.67
CA ASP A 146 3.55 -17.64 8.82
C ASP A 146 2.62 -17.30 9.98
N ARG A 147 2.46 -16.00 10.28
CA ARG A 147 1.50 -15.50 11.26
C ARG A 147 0.08 -15.98 10.92
N ASN A 148 -0.37 -15.78 9.69
CA ASN A 148 -1.73 -16.09 9.27
C ASN A 148 -1.98 -17.61 9.30
N MET A 149 -0.99 -18.43 8.92
CA MET A 149 -1.07 -19.89 8.99
C MET A 149 -1.15 -20.41 10.42
N ARG A 150 -0.49 -19.77 11.39
CA ARG A 150 -0.60 -20.14 12.82
C ARG A 150 -2.00 -19.85 13.37
N ILE A 151 -2.59 -18.71 13.01
CA ILE A 151 -3.94 -18.33 13.44
C ILE A 151 -5.01 -19.27 12.87
N GLN A 152 -4.84 -19.79 11.66
CA GLN A 152 -5.81 -20.74 11.07
C GLN A 152 -5.81 -22.13 11.72
N LYS A 153 -4.72 -22.50 12.41
CA LYS A 153 -4.56 -23.82 13.04
C LYS A 153 -4.95 -23.86 14.52
N GLY A 154 -5.19 -22.71 15.15
CA GLY A 154 -5.66 -22.59 16.53
C GLY A 154 -7.13 -22.25 16.57
#